data_AF-A0A936SI56-F1
#
_entry.id   AF-A0A936SI56-F1
#
_cell.length_a   1.000
_cell.length_b   1.000
_cell.length_c   1.000
_cell.angle_alpha   90.00
_cell.angle_beta   90.00
_cell.angle_gamma   90.00
#
_symmetry.space_group_name_H-M   'P 1'
#
loop_
_entity.id
_entity.type
_entity.pdbx_description
1 polymer ?
#
loop_
_entity_poly.entity_id
_entity_poly.type
_entity_poly.pdbx_seq_one_letter_code
_entity_poly.pdbx_strand_id
1 'polypeptide(L)'
;MQDSFDQQLELLVDALCQRRCLLILDDLESVFLGGERAGLYRAGYEGYGQLISYTGQHRHQSCLILTGRELPLDLARLERDTPLVRTFQLNGLTAMGAQAILDEQGLKLQDNDYVMISTRYSGNPLALRLAATMIRDLFAGDIAAFLHSKTPIFDDIRDVLDQQFARLSVLEHELLIWLAIELEPTTIAALQGNFVEREPRPMVLEALRSLQRRSLLEQHDQGFTLQNVVMEYTTELLVTRVVRELENDQLDLFARHALVKAKAPEYVRQSQLRLIVAPIAERLTARLGRANLLAKLRALLDVLRGRPELASSFAAGNVLNLLIFLGADLRGLDPSRLAA
;
A
#
# COMPACT_ATOMS: atom_id res chain seq x y z
N MET A 1 -21.86 43.59 7.40
CA MET A 1 -21.32 42.57 8.32
C MET A 1 -21.14 41.32 7.48
N GLN A 2 -19.97 40.71 7.52
CA GLN A 2 -19.79 39.38 6.94
C GLN A 2 -20.56 38.42 7.86
N ASP A 3 -21.50 37.67 7.30
CA ASP A 3 -22.23 36.63 8.04
C ASP A 3 -21.21 35.66 8.65
N SER A 4 -21.47 35.17 9.87
CA SER A 4 -20.62 34.13 10.46
C SER A 4 -20.71 32.85 9.63
N PHE A 5 -19.70 31.98 9.74
CA PHE A 5 -19.71 30.70 9.01
C PHE A 5 -20.96 29.87 9.33
N ASP A 6 -21.41 29.86 10.59
CA ASP A 6 -22.64 29.18 11.02
C ASP A 6 -23.89 29.75 10.33
N GLN A 7 -23.99 31.08 10.20
CA GLN A 7 -25.07 31.74 9.48
C GLN A 7 -25.06 31.39 7.99
N GLN A 8 -23.88 31.27 7.38
CA GLN A 8 -23.76 30.82 5.99
C GLN A 8 -24.20 29.37 5.80
N LEU A 9 -23.91 28.49 6.76
CA LEU A 9 -24.38 27.09 6.75
C LEU A 9 -25.90 26.99 6.90
N GLU A 10 -26.50 27.80 7.80
CA GLU A 10 -27.95 27.90 7.94
C GLU A 10 -28.62 28.32 6.62
N LEU A 11 -28.12 29.40 6.00
CA LEU A 11 -28.62 29.87 4.71
C LEU A 11 -28.48 28.81 3.60
N LEU A 12 -27.37 28.06 3.61
CA LEU A 12 -27.17 26.96 2.67
C LEU A 12 -28.21 25.86 2.87
N VAL A 13 -28.43 25.39 4.10
CA VAL A 13 -29.40 24.33 4.37
C VAL A 13 -30.83 24.78 4.07
N ASP A 14 -31.18 26.02 4.39
CA ASP A 14 -32.47 26.59 4.01
C ASP A 14 -32.67 26.55 2.49
N ALA A 15 -31.64 26.90 1.72
CA ALA A 15 -31.69 26.78 0.27
C ALA A 15 -31.84 25.31 -0.20
N LEU A 16 -31.13 24.36 0.43
CA LEU A 16 -31.22 22.92 0.16
C LEU A 16 -32.58 22.30 0.56
N CYS A 17 -33.28 22.93 1.51
CA CYS A 17 -34.64 22.58 1.91
C CYS A 17 -35.67 23.15 0.94
N GLN A 18 -35.45 24.34 0.39
CA GLN A 18 -36.38 24.99 -0.55
C GLN A 18 -36.24 24.47 -1.99
N ARG A 19 -35.05 24.01 -2.38
CA ARG A 19 -34.75 23.55 -3.73
C ARG A 19 -34.08 22.18 -3.69
N ARG A 20 -34.38 21.33 -4.66
CA ARG A 20 -33.71 20.05 -4.84
C ARG A 20 -32.40 20.24 -5.62
N CYS A 21 -31.29 20.16 -4.91
CA CYS A 21 -29.94 20.32 -5.45
C CYS A 21 -29.14 19.00 -5.32
N LEU A 22 -28.17 18.83 -6.21
CA LEU A 22 -27.10 17.85 -6.05
C LEU A 22 -25.78 18.61 -5.90
N LEU A 23 -25.12 18.43 -4.75
CA LEU A 23 -23.80 18.98 -4.47
C LEU A 23 -22.78 17.84 -4.51
N ILE A 24 -21.65 18.04 -5.19
CA ILE A 24 -20.58 17.05 -5.28
C ILE A 24 -19.29 17.72 -4.81
N LEU A 25 -18.67 17.16 -3.77
CA LEU A 25 -17.34 17.54 -3.33
C LEU A 25 -16.38 16.40 -3.69
N ASP A 26 -15.51 16.68 -4.66
CA ASP A 26 -14.53 15.72 -5.15
C ASP A 26 -13.16 15.90 -4.48
N ASP A 27 -12.41 14.80 -4.42
CA ASP A 27 -11.07 14.70 -3.83
C ASP A 27 -11.00 15.23 -2.38
N LEU A 28 -11.89 14.72 -1.51
CA LEU A 28 -12.05 15.21 -0.14
C LEU A 28 -10.76 15.09 0.70
N GLU A 29 -9.86 14.17 0.39
CA GLU A 29 -8.56 14.04 1.05
C GLU A 29 -7.67 15.30 0.95
N SER A 30 -7.91 16.17 -0.03
CA SER A 30 -7.18 17.44 -0.20
C SER A 30 -7.32 18.38 1.01
N VAL A 31 -8.42 18.26 1.76
CA VAL A 31 -8.70 19.05 2.97
C VAL A 31 -8.19 18.39 4.26
N PHE A 32 -7.73 17.13 4.19
CA PHE A 32 -7.22 16.40 5.35
C PHE A 32 -5.71 16.52 5.51
N LEU A 33 -5.28 16.46 6.77
CA LEU A 33 -3.90 16.52 7.21
C LEU A 33 -3.19 15.19 6.88
N GLY A 34 -2.15 15.26 6.05
CA GLY A 34 -1.25 14.14 5.78
C GLY A 34 -0.16 13.99 6.85
N GLY A 35 0.46 12.81 6.90
CA GLY A 35 1.55 12.46 7.83
C GLY A 35 1.08 11.99 9.21
N GLU A 36 -0.22 12.10 9.49
CA GLU A 36 -0.84 11.83 10.78
C GLU A 36 -2.03 10.86 10.63
N ARG A 37 -2.79 10.69 11.70
CA ARG A 37 -4.02 9.89 11.72
C ARG A 37 -5.03 10.38 10.66
N ALA A 38 -5.50 9.46 9.83
CA ALA A 38 -6.49 9.71 8.80
C ALA A 38 -7.82 10.26 9.35
N GLY A 39 -8.38 11.22 8.63
CA GLY A 39 -9.68 11.85 8.82
C GLY A 39 -9.61 13.19 9.58
N LEU A 40 -8.41 13.68 9.89
CA LEU A 40 -8.19 14.98 10.53
C LEU A 40 -8.10 16.09 9.48
N TYR A 41 -8.76 17.22 9.72
CA TYR A 41 -8.71 18.37 8.83
C TYR A 41 -7.39 19.14 8.97
N ARG A 42 -6.97 19.78 7.89
CA ARG A 42 -5.88 20.76 7.91
C ARG A 42 -6.33 22.03 8.62
N ALA A 43 -5.39 22.76 9.20
CA ALA A 43 -5.66 24.08 9.76
C ALA A 43 -6.30 25.01 8.71
N GLY A 44 -7.45 25.59 9.04
CA GLY A 44 -8.24 26.45 8.16
C GLY A 44 -9.25 25.72 7.27
N TYR A 45 -9.31 24.39 7.31
CA TYR A 45 -10.24 23.56 6.53
C TYR A 45 -11.30 22.85 7.42
N GLU A 46 -11.34 23.13 8.71
CA GLU A 46 -12.26 22.52 9.68
C GLU A 46 -13.73 22.81 9.36
N GLY A 47 -14.00 23.91 8.64
CA GLY A 47 -15.34 24.26 8.16
C GLY A 47 -15.96 23.19 7.25
N TYR A 48 -15.16 22.37 6.56
CA TYR A 48 -15.67 21.23 5.79
C TYR A 48 -16.31 20.17 6.70
N GLY A 49 -15.72 19.91 7.88
CA GLY A 49 -16.31 19.00 8.86
C GLY A 49 -17.64 19.51 9.41
N GLN A 50 -17.72 20.83 9.64
CA GLN A 50 -18.96 21.48 10.05
C GLN A 50 -20.03 21.41 8.96
N LEU A 51 -19.68 21.69 7.70
CA LEU A 51 -20.59 21.55 6.55
C LEU A 51 -21.16 20.13 6.44
N ILE A 52 -20.29 19.11 6.51
CA ILE A 52 -20.68 17.71 6.42
C ILE A 52 -21.59 17.31 7.59
N SER A 53 -21.24 17.70 8.82
CA SER A 53 -22.06 17.42 10.00
C SER A 53 -23.42 18.11 9.92
N TYR A 54 -23.43 19.39 9.56
CA TYR A 54 -24.63 20.20 9.54
C TYR A 54 -25.61 19.71 8.46
N THR A 55 -25.12 19.43 7.25
CA THR A 55 -25.95 18.84 6.18
C THR A 55 -26.44 17.43 6.52
N GLY A 56 -25.59 16.58 7.12
CA GLY A 56 -25.97 15.21 7.49
C GLY A 56 -26.98 15.10 8.64
N GLN A 57 -27.09 16.12 9.49
CA GLN A 57 -28.01 16.15 10.64
C GLN A 57 -29.39 16.74 10.29
N HIS A 58 -29.49 17.56 9.25
CA HIS A 58 -30.73 18.22 8.87
C HIS A 58 -31.44 17.49 7.73
N ARG A 59 -32.77 17.39 7.82
CA ARG A 59 -33.59 16.83 6.73
C ARG A 59 -33.77 17.89 5.64
N HIS A 60 -33.30 17.60 4.44
CA HIS A 60 -33.49 18.42 3.26
C HIS A 60 -33.85 17.56 2.03
N GLN A 61 -34.37 18.19 0.96
CA GLN A 61 -34.74 17.49 -0.29
C GLN A 61 -33.57 17.37 -1.30
N SER A 62 -32.39 17.85 -0.91
CA SER A 62 -31.16 17.81 -1.69
C SER A 62 -30.26 16.62 -1.34
N CYS A 63 -29.17 16.43 -2.09
CA CYS A 63 -28.16 15.41 -1.84
C CYS A 63 -26.75 16.02 -1.90
N LEU A 64 -25.92 15.67 -0.93
CA LEU A 64 -24.48 15.95 -0.92
C LEU A 64 -23.74 14.63 -1.14
N ILE A 65 -22.96 14.57 -2.22
CA ILE A 65 -22.06 13.46 -2.53
C ILE A 65 -20.63 13.91 -2.23
N LEU A 66 -19.92 13.08 -1.48
CA LEU A 66 -18.51 13.25 -1.18
C LEU A 66 -17.74 12.12 -1.87
N THR A 67 -16.72 12.45 -2.65
CA THR A 67 -15.80 11.47 -3.23
C THR A 67 -14.39 11.72 -2.70
N GLY A 68 -13.70 10.63 -2.36
CA GLY A 68 -12.35 10.69 -1.84
C GLY A 68 -11.81 9.33 -1.44
N ARG A 69 -10.52 9.28 -1.14
CA ARG A 69 -9.80 8.05 -0.74
C ARG A 69 -9.69 7.91 0.77
N GLU A 70 -10.02 8.96 1.52
CA GLU A 70 -9.91 9.03 2.97
C GLU A 70 -11.26 9.34 3.60
N LEU A 71 -11.72 8.49 4.52
CA LEU A 71 -12.99 8.69 5.23
C LEU A 71 -12.81 9.67 6.41
N PRO A 72 -13.57 10.79 6.47
CA PRO A 72 -13.52 11.71 7.61
C PRO A 72 -13.94 11.04 8.92
N LEU A 73 -13.29 11.40 10.02
CA LEU A 73 -13.58 10.85 11.35
C LEU A 73 -15.04 11.08 11.77
N ASP A 74 -15.56 12.28 11.49
CA ASP A 74 -16.92 12.66 11.88
C ASP A 74 -17.99 11.93 11.08
N LEU A 75 -17.71 11.58 9.82
CA LEU A 75 -18.68 10.93 8.94
C LEU A 75 -19.01 9.51 9.41
N ALA A 76 -18.01 8.76 9.88
CA ALA A 76 -18.21 7.43 10.46
C ALA A 76 -19.03 7.46 11.78
N ARG A 77 -19.07 8.59 12.48
CA ARG A 77 -19.99 8.79 13.61
C ARG A 77 -21.39 9.13 13.10
N LEU A 78 -21.51 10.08 12.18
CA LEU A 78 -22.79 10.51 11.62
C LEU A 78 -23.57 9.34 10.99
N GLU A 79 -22.91 8.47 10.23
CA GLU A 79 -23.56 7.28 9.64
C GLU A 79 -24.18 6.33 10.68
N ARG A 80 -23.61 6.26 11.89
CA ARG A 80 -24.16 5.46 12.99
C ARG A 80 -25.34 6.15 13.68
N ASP A 81 -25.31 7.47 13.74
CA ASP A 81 -26.27 8.28 14.50
C ASP A 81 -27.51 8.65 13.65
N THR A 82 -27.41 8.63 12.32
CA THR A 82 -28.51 9.02 11.43
C THR A 82 -28.60 8.17 10.16
N PRO A 83 -29.80 7.75 9.73
CA PRO A 83 -29.99 7.02 8.47
C PRO A 83 -29.86 7.90 7.21
N LEU A 84 -29.67 9.22 7.39
CA LEU A 84 -29.53 10.18 6.29
C LEU A 84 -28.15 10.14 5.66
N VAL A 85 -27.15 9.68 6.39
CA VAL A 85 -25.76 9.60 5.95
C VAL A 85 -25.43 8.14 5.65
N ARG A 86 -24.84 7.89 4.48
CA ARG A 86 -24.36 6.56 4.08
C ARG A 86 -23.00 6.66 3.42
N THR A 87 -22.16 5.67 3.68
CA THR A 87 -20.87 5.47 3.05
C THR A 87 -20.98 4.33 2.04
N PHE A 88 -20.38 4.52 0.86
CA PHE A 88 -20.29 3.46 -0.14
C PHE A 88 -18.83 3.24 -0.53
N GLN A 89 -18.25 2.13 -0.08
CA GLN A 89 -16.89 1.75 -0.42
C GLN A 89 -16.85 1.16 -1.84
N LEU A 90 -16.09 1.81 -2.72
CA LEU A 90 -15.86 1.32 -4.08
C LEU A 90 -14.77 0.25 -4.07
N ASN A 91 -15.16 -0.97 -4.36
CA ASN A 91 -14.23 -2.08 -4.58
C ASN A 91 -13.82 -2.14 -6.06
N GLY A 92 -12.78 -2.93 -6.33
CA GLY A 92 -12.42 -3.31 -7.70
C GLY A 92 -13.59 -3.91 -8.47
N LEU A 93 -13.55 -3.79 -9.80
CA LEU A 93 -14.56 -4.39 -10.66
C LEU A 93 -14.63 -5.90 -10.47
N THR A 94 -15.85 -6.43 -10.60
CA THR A 94 -16.06 -7.87 -10.74
C THR A 94 -15.41 -8.38 -12.01
N ALA A 95 -15.22 -9.70 -12.12
CA ALA A 95 -14.68 -10.32 -13.33
C ALA A 95 -15.48 -9.91 -14.59
N MET A 96 -16.81 -9.84 -14.50
CA MET A 96 -17.66 -9.37 -15.60
C MET A 96 -17.42 -7.90 -15.95
N GLY A 97 -17.26 -7.02 -14.94
CA GLY A 97 -16.97 -5.60 -15.18
C GLY A 97 -15.58 -5.40 -15.78
N ALA A 98 -14.59 -6.15 -15.30
CA ALA A 98 -13.24 -6.13 -15.85
C ALA A 98 -13.22 -6.63 -17.31
N GLN A 99 -13.94 -7.72 -17.60
CA GLN A 99 -14.12 -8.24 -18.95
C GLN A 99 -14.76 -7.19 -19.88
N ALA A 100 -15.83 -6.53 -19.44
CA ALA A 100 -16.48 -5.49 -20.24
C ALA A 100 -15.52 -4.35 -20.64
N ILE A 101 -14.64 -3.92 -19.71
CA ILE A 101 -13.62 -2.91 -20.02
C ILE A 101 -12.59 -3.44 -21.02
N LEU A 102 -12.09 -4.66 -20.84
CA LEU A 102 -11.08 -5.23 -21.73
C LEU A 102 -11.64 -5.48 -23.14
N ASP A 103 -12.90 -5.92 -23.23
CA ASP A 103 -13.63 -6.12 -24.49
C ASP A 103 -13.84 -4.80 -25.23
N GLU A 104 -14.21 -3.73 -24.51
CA GLU A 104 -14.33 -2.38 -25.07
C GLU A 104 -12.99 -1.89 -25.66
N GLN A 105 -11.87 -2.27 -25.06
CA GLN A 105 -10.52 -1.96 -25.56
C GLN A 105 -10.06 -2.88 -26.71
N GLY A 106 -10.92 -3.80 -27.16
CA GLY A 106 -10.65 -4.69 -28.29
C GLY A 106 -9.84 -5.94 -27.95
N LEU A 107 -9.63 -6.24 -26.66
CA LEU A 107 -8.97 -7.47 -26.23
C LEU A 107 -9.99 -8.57 -25.99
N LYS A 108 -10.01 -9.57 -26.87
CA LYS A 108 -10.74 -10.82 -26.64
C LYS A 108 -9.81 -11.84 -26.00
N LEU A 109 -9.88 -11.96 -24.69
CA LEU A 109 -9.06 -12.88 -23.91
C LEU A 109 -9.75 -14.25 -23.79
N GLN A 110 -8.99 -15.28 -23.41
CA GLN A 110 -9.57 -16.52 -22.92
C GLN A 110 -9.99 -16.34 -21.45
N ASP A 111 -10.93 -17.14 -20.95
CA ASP A 111 -11.46 -17.01 -19.58
C ASP A 111 -10.37 -16.96 -18.51
N ASN A 112 -9.32 -17.78 -18.64
CA ASN A 112 -8.20 -17.81 -17.69
C ASN A 112 -7.35 -16.52 -17.71
N ASP A 113 -7.16 -15.93 -18.89
CA ASP A 113 -6.36 -14.71 -19.03
C ASP A 113 -7.08 -13.48 -18.44
N TYR A 114 -8.42 -13.42 -18.58
CA TYR A 114 -9.23 -12.41 -17.90
C TYR A 114 -9.04 -12.47 -16.39
N VAL A 115 -9.14 -13.67 -15.80
CA VAL A 115 -8.99 -13.85 -14.36
C VAL A 115 -7.61 -13.41 -13.91
N MET A 116 -6.55 -13.75 -14.65
CA MET A 116 -5.18 -13.35 -14.31
C MET A 116 -4.98 -11.83 -14.35
N ILE A 117 -5.41 -11.15 -15.43
CA ILE A 117 -5.28 -9.68 -15.55
C ILE A 117 -6.14 -8.97 -14.51
N SER A 118 -7.40 -9.39 -14.35
CA SER A 118 -8.32 -8.80 -13.38
C SER A 118 -7.80 -8.96 -11.95
N THR A 119 -7.26 -10.14 -11.61
CA THR A 119 -6.67 -10.40 -10.30
C THR A 119 -5.42 -9.55 -10.11
N ARG A 120 -4.51 -9.49 -11.10
CA ARG A 120 -3.27 -8.71 -11.01
C ARG A 120 -3.52 -7.24 -10.68
N TYR A 121 -4.53 -6.65 -11.32
CA TYR A 121 -4.87 -5.25 -11.12
C TYR A 121 -6.01 -5.01 -10.11
N SER A 122 -6.41 -6.03 -9.35
CA SER A 122 -7.51 -5.95 -8.37
C SER A 122 -8.78 -5.31 -8.93
N GLY A 123 -9.11 -5.58 -10.20
CA GLY A 123 -10.27 -5.01 -10.88
C GLY A 123 -10.24 -3.48 -11.05
N ASN A 124 -9.06 -2.84 -10.93
CA ASN A 124 -8.93 -1.40 -11.07
C ASN A 124 -9.24 -0.95 -12.53
N PRO A 125 -10.29 -0.13 -12.76
CA PRO A 125 -10.70 0.24 -14.12
C PRO A 125 -9.63 0.98 -14.94
N LEU A 126 -8.81 1.81 -14.29
CA LEU A 126 -7.73 2.56 -14.96
C LEU A 126 -6.61 1.60 -15.37
N ALA A 127 -6.19 0.75 -14.44
CA ALA A 127 -5.14 -0.24 -14.68
C ALA A 127 -5.50 -1.22 -15.81
N LEU A 128 -6.76 -1.67 -15.86
CA LEU A 128 -7.23 -2.54 -16.92
C LEU A 128 -7.19 -1.87 -18.30
N ARG A 129 -7.54 -0.58 -18.39
CA ARG A 129 -7.43 0.18 -19.66
C ARG A 129 -5.99 0.39 -20.09
N LEU A 130 -5.10 0.71 -19.15
CA LEU A 130 -3.67 0.88 -19.42
C LEU A 130 -3.02 -0.46 -19.85
N ALA A 131 -3.36 -1.55 -19.17
CA ALA A 131 -2.94 -2.89 -19.56
C ALA A 131 -3.43 -3.25 -20.96
N ALA A 132 -4.69 -2.96 -21.28
CA ALA A 132 -5.22 -3.26 -22.60
C ALA A 132 -4.49 -2.51 -23.71
N THR A 133 -4.21 -1.22 -23.47
CA THR A 133 -3.44 -0.37 -24.36
C THR A 133 -2.03 -0.92 -24.55
N MET A 134 -1.34 -1.28 -23.47
CA MET A 134 0.01 -1.83 -23.52
C MET A 134 0.07 -3.17 -24.26
N ILE A 135 -0.87 -4.08 -24.01
CA ILE A 135 -0.94 -5.38 -24.68
C ILE A 135 -1.06 -5.19 -26.20
N ARG A 136 -1.95 -4.28 -26.62
CA ARG A 136 -2.15 -3.99 -28.05
C ARG A 136 -0.91 -3.34 -28.67
N ASP A 137 -0.37 -2.31 -28.01
CA ASP A 137 0.61 -1.41 -28.63
C ASP A 137 2.05 -1.93 -28.53
N LEU A 138 2.40 -2.61 -27.43
CA LEU A 138 3.76 -3.10 -27.18
C LEU A 138 3.93 -4.61 -27.34
N PHE A 139 2.85 -5.38 -27.13
CA PHE A 139 2.88 -6.85 -27.24
C PHE A 139 2.15 -7.35 -28.49
N ALA A 140 1.69 -6.47 -29.38
CA ALA A 140 0.96 -6.82 -30.60
C ALA A 140 -0.25 -7.75 -30.35
N GLY A 141 -0.89 -7.63 -29.18
CA GLY A 141 -1.99 -8.49 -28.76
C GLY A 141 -1.57 -9.79 -28.07
N ASP A 142 -0.27 -10.06 -27.89
CA ASP A 142 0.23 -11.26 -27.19
C ASP A 142 0.10 -11.10 -25.66
N ILE A 143 -1.02 -11.64 -25.17
CA ILE A 143 -1.37 -11.65 -23.75
C ILE A 143 -0.41 -12.52 -22.94
N ALA A 144 0.03 -13.66 -23.48
CA ALA A 144 0.92 -14.56 -22.78
C ALA A 144 2.28 -13.89 -22.57
N ALA A 145 2.80 -13.20 -23.59
CA ALA A 145 4.02 -12.41 -23.46
C ALA A 145 3.89 -11.29 -22.44
N PHE A 146 2.76 -10.57 -22.42
CA PHE A 146 2.48 -9.55 -21.41
C PHE A 146 2.47 -10.12 -19.99
N LEU A 147 1.73 -11.22 -19.77
CA LEU A 147 1.61 -11.86 -18.46
C LEU A 147 2.93 -12.45 -17.94
N HIS A 148 3.77 -12.99 -18.84
CA HIS A 148 5.11 -13.47 -18.50
C HIS A 148 6.11 -12.34 -18.24
N SER A 149 5.86 -11.15 -18.77
CA SER A 149 6.72 -10.01 -18.53
C SER A 149 6.56 -9.48 -17.09
N LYS A 150 7.68 -9.06 -16.48
CA LYS A 150 7.68 -8.34 -15.20
C LYS A 150 7.20 -6.90 -15.44
N THR A 151 5.99 -6.71 -15.97
CA THR A 151 5.46 -5.39 -16.29
C THR A 151 5.34 -4.58 -15.00
N PRO A 152 5.96 -3.39 -14.93
CA PRO A 152 5.83 -2.53 -13.77
C PRO A 152 4.41 -1.97 -13.67
N ILE A 153 4.05 -1.51 -12.47
CA ILE A 153 2.93 -0.61 -12.27
C ILE A 153 3.07 0.59 -13.21
N PHE A 154 1.97 0.91 -13.91
CA PHE A 154 1.89 2.06 -14.79
C PHE A 154 2.15 3.37 -14.04
N ASP A 155 2.82 4.31 -14.68
CA ASP A 155 3.22 5.57 -14.03
C ASP A 155 2.02 6.36 -13.49
N ASP A 156 0.88 6.40 -14.20
CA ASP A 156 -0.35 7.05 -13.72
C ASP A 156 -0.85 6.48 -12.37
N ILE A 157 -0.73 5.15 -12.19
CA ILE A 157 -1.13 4.49 -10.94
C ILE A 157 -0.08 4.72 -9.86
N ARG A 158 1.20 4.69 -10.27
CA ARG A 158 2.32 4.98 -9.37
C ARG A 158 2.19 6.39 -8.81
N ASP A 159 1.89 7.39 -9.62
CA ASP A 159 1.72 8.79 -9.17
C ASP A 159 0.60 8.93 -8.14
N VAL A 160 -0.53 8.25 -8.35
CA VAL A 160 -1.63 8.23 -7.37
C VAL A 160 -1.18 7.56 -6.06
N LEU A 161 -0.49 6.42 -6.13
CA LEU A 161 0.02 5.73 -4.96
C LEU A 161 1.12 6.52 -4.24
N ASP A 162 2.01 7.20 -4.97
CA ASP A 162 3.03 8.10 -4.42
C ASP A 162 2.36 9.20 -3.58
N GLN A 163 1.31 9.82 -4.10
CA GLN A 163 0.53 10.83 -3.37
C GLN A 163 -0.13 10.26 -2.11
N GLN A 164 -0.73 9.06 -2.19
CA GLN A 164 -1.35 8.44 -1.01
C GLN A 164 -0.31 8.03 0.04
N PHE A 165 0.83 7.50 -0.39
CA PHE A 165 1.93 7.09 0.49
C PHE A 165 2.59 8.30 1.16
N ALA A 166 2.76 9.42 0.46
CA ALA A 166 3.31 10.65 1.04
C ALA A 166 2.47 11.20 2.22
N ARG A 167 1.20 10.79 2.33
CA ARG A 167 0.29 11.20 3.39
C ARG A 167 0.31 10.27 4.59
N LEU A 168 1.07 9.18 4.58
CA LEU A 168 1.11 8.19 5.67
C LEU A 168 2.06 8.62 6.79
N SER A 169 1.72 8.21 8.01
CA SER A 169 2.64 8.23 9.15
C SER A 169 3.70 7.13 9.02
N VAL A 170 4.76 7.22 9.82
CA VAL A 170 5.86 6.24 9.85
C VAL A 170 5.35 4.83 10.13
N LEU A 171 4.47 4.67 11.12
CA LEU A 171 3.94 3.36 11.50
C LEU A 171 3.00 2.79 10.42
N GLU A 172 2.22 3.63 9.75
CA GLU A 172 1.39 3.21 8.61
C GLU A 172 2.26 2.68 7.46
N HIS A 173 3.36 3.37 7.13
CA HIS A 173 4.33 2.87 6.15
C HIS A 173 4.92 1.51 6.54
N GLU A 174 5.32 1.37 7.80
CA GLU A 174 5.94 0.14 8.30
C GLU A 174 4.96 -1.04 8.26
N LEU A 175 3.69 -0.80 8.60
CA LEU A 175 2.63 -1.80 8.49
C LEU A 175 2.38 -2.23 7.03
N LEU A 176 2.35 -1.28 6.08
CA LEU A 176 2.22 -1.63 4.66
C LEU A 176 3.40 -2.47 4.18
N ILE A 177 4.63 -2.13 4.57
CA ILE A 177 5.82 -2.92 4.21
C ILE A 177 5.73 -4.33 4.80
N TRP A 178 5.33 -4.47 6.06
CA TRP A 178 5.14 -5.79 6.67
C TRP A 178 4.07 -6.62 5.97
N LEU A 179 2.92 -6.03 5.65
CA LEU A 179 1.88 -6.71 4.89
C LEU A 179 2.37 -7.12 3.48
N ALA A 180 3.21 -6.27 2.85
CA ALA A 180 3.85 -6.58 1.58
C ALA A 180 4.83 -7.77 1.64
N ILE A 181 5.44 -8.00 2.80
CA ILE A 181 6.34 -9.13 3.05
C ILE A 181 5.54 -10.39 3.38
N GLU A 182 4.44 -10.28 4.14
CA GLU A 182 3.61 -11.42 4.53
C GLU A 182 2.93 -12.06 3.32
N LEU A 183 2.55 -11.27 2.31
CA LEU A 183 1.86 -11.70 1.08
C LEU A 183 0.48 -12.34 1.30
N GLU A 184 0.06 -12.52 2.56
CA GLU A 184 -1.17 -13.18 2.97
C GLU A 184 -1.89 -12.40 4.07
N PRO A 185 -3.21 -12.63 4.25
CA PRO A 185 -3.95 -12.07 5.37
C PRO A 185 -3.27 -12.34 6.72
N THR A 186 -2.93 -11.27 7.43
CA THR A 186 -2.11 -11.34 8.64
C THR A 186 -2.85 -10.75 9.84
N THR A 187 -2.85 -11.47 10.96
CA THR A 187 -3.47 -11.01 12.21
C THR A 187 -2.68 -9.85 12.84
N ILE A 188 -3.35 -9.04 13.67
CA ILE A 188 -2.70 -7.96 14.43
C ILE A 188 -1.55 -8.50 15.29
N ALA A 189 -1.76 -9.64 15.96
CA ALA A 189 -0.73 -10.25 16.82
C ALA A 189 0.50 -10.68 16.02
N ALA A 190 0.31 -11.22 14.81
CA ALA A 190 1.41 -11.58 13.92
C ALA A 190 2.16 -10.34 13.42
N LEU A 191 1.45 -9.30 12.98
CA LEU A 191 2.06 -8.01 12.58
C LEU A 191 2.89 -7.40 13.71
N GLN A 192 2.36 -7.36 14.93
CA GLN A 192 3.10 -6.88 16.10
C GLN A 192 4.36 -7.70 16.39
N GLY A 193 4.33 -8.99 16.10
CA GLY A 193 5.47 -9.89 16.27
C GLY A 193 6.58 -9.69 15.25
N ASN A 194 6.33 -8.96 14.16
CA ASN A 194 7.34 -8.69 13.13
C ASN A 194 8.27 -7.53 13.49
N PHE A 195 7.79 -6.54 14.26
CA PHE A 195 8.60 -5.37 14.62
C PHE A 195 9.80 -5.77 15.49
N VAL A 196 10.99 -5.24 15.15
CA VAL A 196 12.22 -5.41 15.96
C VAL A 196 12.01 -4.84 17.36
N GLU A 197 11.50 -3.61 17.42
CA GLU A 197 11.02 -2.97 18.65
C GLU A 197 9.49 -3.02 18.68
N ARG A 198 8.92 -3.70 19.68
CA ARG A 198 7.48 -3.94 19.72
C ARG A 198 6.71 -2.65 19.95
N GLU A 199 6.08 -2.17 18.88
CA GLU A 199 5.17 -1.05 18.94
C GLU A 199 3.97 -1.33 19.87
N PRO A 200 3.55 -0.35 20.70
CA PRO A 200 2.39 -0.51 21.56
C PRO A 200 1.15 -0.93 20.78
N ARG A 201 0.45 -1.95 21.27
CA ARG A 201 -0.77 -2.47 20.62
C ARG A 201 -1.81 -1.39 20.27
N PRO A 202 -2.07 -0.38 21.13
CA PRO A 202 -2.98 0.71 20.78
C PRO A 202 -2.55 1.48 19.53
N MET A 203 -1.25 1.77 19.38
CA MET A 203 -0.71 2.49 18.23
C MET A 203 -0.86 1.69 16.93
N VAL A 204 -0.57 0.38 16.98
CA VAL A 204 -0.75 -0.51 15.83
C VAL A 204 -2.23 -0.58 15.41
N LEU A 205 -3.15 -0.66 16.37
CA LEU A 205 -4.59 -0.63 16.09
C LEU A 205 -5.04 0.69 15.48
N GLU A 206 -4.52 1.82 15.96
CA GLU A 206 -4.84 3.14 15.42
C GLU A 206 -4.31 3.32 13.99
N ALA A 207 -3.08 2.87 13.72
CA ALA A 207 -2.48 2.91 12.39
C ALA A 207 -3.22 1.99 11.40
N LEU A 208 -3.58 0.76 11.79
CA LEU A 208 -4.41 -0.12 10.95
C LEU A 208 -5.78 0.50 10.65
N ARG A 209 -6.45 1.09 11.64
CA ARG A 209 -7.72 1.82 11.42
C ARG A 209 -7.54 3.03 10.50
N SER A 210 -6.40 3.69 10.59
CA SER A 210 -6.05 4.82 9.74
C SER A 210 -5.85 4.38 8.29
N LEU A 211 -5.11 3.30 8.05
CA LEU A 211 -4.97 2.69 6.72
C LEU A 211 -6.29 2.17 6.14
N GLN A 212 -7.17 1.60 6.97
CA GLN A 212 -8.53 1.23 6.54
C GLN A 212 -9.34 2.44 6.10
N ARG A 213 -9.28 3.56 6.84
CA ARG A 213 -9.94 4.81 6.44
C ARG A 213 -9.40 5.37 5.12
N ARG A 214 -8.14 5.11 4.80
CA ARG A 214 -7.50 5.45 3.52
C ARG A 214 -7.76 4.43 2.41
N SER A 215 -8.58 3.40 2.67
CA SER A 215 -8.86 2.30 1.73
C SER A 215 -7.61 1.56 1.22
N LEU A 216 -6.52 1.55 2.01
CA LEU A 216 -5.25 0.89 1.64
C LEU A 216 -5.14 -0.55 2.15
N LEU A 217 -6.12 -1.02 2.92
CA LEU A 217 -6.19 -2.38 3.46
C LEU A 217 -7.44 -3.10 3.00
N GLU A 218 -7.30 -4.39 2.79
CA GLU A 218 -8.40 -5.34 2.76
C GLU A 218 -8.48 -6.08 4.09
N GLN A 219 -9.71 -6.34 4.55
CA GLN A 219 -9.97 -7.13 5.74
C GLN A 219 -10.64 -8.44 5.33
N HIS A 220 -10.02 -9.54 5.73
CA HIS A 220 -10.50 -10.91 5.55
C HIS A 220 -10.70 -11.56 6.92
N ASP A 221 -11.37 -12.71 6.97
CA ASP A 221 -11.58 -13.46 8.22
C ASP A 221 -10.28 -13.82 8.94
N GLN A 222 -9.19 -14.00 8.17
CA GLN A 222 -7.87 -14.39 8.67
C GLN A 222 -6.96 -13.20 9.04
N GLY A 223 -7.38 -11.97 8.74
CA GLY A 223 -6.61 -10.76 9.08
C GLY A 223 -6.62 -9.70 7.99
N PHE A 224 -5.56 -8.87 7.97
CA PHE A 224 -5.40 -7.76 7.05
C PHE A 224 -4.47 -8.13 5.91
N THR A 225 -4.76 -7.66 4.70
CA THR A 225 -3.87 -7.77 3.53
C THR A 225 -3.94 -6.49 2.70
N LEU A 226 -3.12 -6.41 1.65
CA LEU A 226 -3.11 -5.32 0.68
C LEU A 226 -3.84 -5.76 -0.60
N GLN A 227 -4.48 -4.81 -1.29
CA GLN A 227 -4.85 -5.00 -2.69
C GLN A 227 -3.59 -5.28 -3.52
N ASN A 228 -3.68 -6.11 -4.56
CA ASN A 228 -2.50 -6.55 -5.32
C ASN A 228 -1.68 -5.38 -5.90
N VAL A 229 -2.34 -4.32 -6.35
CA VAL A 229 -1.67 -3.12 -6.86
C VAL A 229 -0.88 -2.37 -5.77
N VAL A 230 -1.41 -2.32 -4.54
CA VAL A 230 -0.75 -1.71 -3.38
C VAL A 230 0.39 -2.61 -2.88
N MET A 231 0.18 -3.93 -2.90
CA MET A 231 1.20 -4.94 -2.61
C MET A 231 2.41 -4.78 -3.54
N GLU A 232 2.18 -4.81 -4.85
CA GLU A 232 3.22 -4.67 -5.87
C GLU A 232 3.98 -3.35 -5.74
N TYR A 233 3.27 -2.24 -5.49
CA TYR A 233 3.88 -0.93 -5.28
C TYR A 233 4.75 -0.91 -4.04
N THR A 234 4.25 -1.45 -2.93
CA THR A 234 4.97 -1.46 -1.64
C THR A 234 6.20 -2.38 -1.70
N THR A 235 6.10 -3.52 -2.39
CA THR A 235 7.23 -4.41 -2.64
C THR A 235 8.31 -3.72 -3.48
N GLU A 236 7.94 -3.01 -4.55
CA GLU A 236 8.89 -2.26 -5.39
C GLU A 236 9.54 -1.10 -4.63
N LEU A 237 8.78 -0.41 -3.77
CA LEU A 237 9.30 0.62 -2.86
C LEU A 237 10.35 0.02 -1.91
N LEU A 238 10.04 -1.11 -1.27
CA LEU A 238 10.96 -1.84 -0.39
C LEU A 238 12.24 -2.23 -1.13
N VAL A 239 12.12 -2.89 -2.28
CA VAL A 239 13.26 -3.32 -3.11
C VAL A 239 14.13 -2.12 -3.49
N THR A 240 13.52 -1.04 -3.99
CA THR A 240 14.27 0.16 -4.41
C THR A 240 14.99 0.82 -3.26
N ARG A 241 14.36 0.94 -2.09
CA ARG A 241 15.00 1.52 -0.90
C ARG A 241 16.12 0.64 -0.37
N VAL A 242 15.92 -0.67 -0.28
CA VAL A 242 16.97 -1.61 0.17
C VAL A 242 18.18 -1.61 -0.77
N VAL A 243 17.98 -1.55 -2.09
CA VAL A 243 19.09 -1.43 -3.04
C VAL A 243 19.89 -0.15 -2.77
N ARG A 244 19.21 0.99 -2.59
CA ARG A 244 19.88 2.27 -2.28
C ARG A 244 20.59 2.26 -0.93
N GLU A 245 19.98 1.65 0.08
CA GLU A 245 20.56 1.47 1.41
C GLU A 245 21.90 0.71 1.32
N LEU A 246 21.89 -0.44 0.65
CA LEU A 246 23.08 -1.25 0.48
C LEU A 246 24.16 -0.54 -0.36
N GLU A 247 23.79 0.23 -1.38
CA GLU A 247 24.76 1.03 -2.16
C GLU A 247 25.47 2.08 -1.31
N ASN A 248 24.74 2.73 -0.40
CA ASN A 248 25.23 3.84 0.42
C ASN A 248 25.68 3.42 1.81
N ASP A 249 25.79 2.12 2.09
CA ASP A 249 26.17 1.56 3.40
C ASP A 249 25.26 2.03 4.56
N GLN A 250 23.97 2.20 4.26
CA GLN A 250 22.90 2.46 5.22
C GLN A 250 22.09 1.17 5.46
N LEU A 251 21.60 0.96 6.68
CA LEU A 251 20.84 -0.24 7.05
C LEU A 251 19.61 0.14 7.88
N ASP A 252 18.60 0.76 7.23
CA ASP A 252 17.35 1.13 7.89
C ASP A 252 16.30 0.05 7.64
N LEU A 253 15.66 0.05 6.46
CA LEU A 253 14.68 -0.98 6.11
C LEU A 253 15.32 -2.37 6.05
N PHE A 254 16.57 -2.46 5.58
CA PHE A 254 17.30 -3.73 5.52
C PHE A 254 17.56 -4.33 6.91
N ALA A 255 17.62 -3.53 7.97
CA ALA A 255 17.75 -4.03 9.34
C ALA A 255 16.38 -4.24 10.01
N ARG A 256 15.40 -3.38 9.72
CA ARG A 256 14.07 -3.41 10.36
C ARG A 256 13.12 -4.46 9.82
N HIS A 257 13.33 -4.95 8.60
CA HIS A 257 12.41 -5.87 7.93
C HIS A 257 13.08 -7.17 7.51
N ALA A 258 12.40 -8.31 7.69
CA ALA A 258 12.85 -9.58 7.15
C ALA A 258 12.49 -9.68 5.66
N LEU A 259 13.49 -9.74 4.78
CA LEU A 259 13.23 -9.92 3.33
C LEU A 259 12.67 -11.31 3.02
N VAL A 260 13.00 -12.31 3.87
CA VAL A 260 12.42 -13.65 3.84
C VAL A 260 12.14 -14.07 5.28
N LYS A 261 10.90 -14.46 5.59
CA LYS A 261 10.52 -14.91 6.93
C LYS A 261 10.88 -16.38 7.11
N ALA A 262 11.77 -16.69 8.05
CA ALA A 262 12.24 -18.05 8.30
C ALA A 262 11.12 -19.04 8.69
N LYS A 263 10.05 -18.54 9.33
CA LYS A 263 8.90 -19.34 9.78
C LYS A 263 7.69 -19.29 8.83
N ALA A 264 7.80 -18.64 7.67
CA ALA A 264 6.71 -18.60 6.70
C ALA A 264 6.58 -19.95 5.97
N PRO A 265 5.37 -20.29 5.48
CA PRO A 265 5.18 -21.45 4.60
C PRO A 265 6.13 -21.42 3.40
N GLU A 266 6.50 -22.59 2.89
CA GLU A 266 7.52 -22.68 1.83
C GLU A 266 7.12 -21.92 0.56
N TYR A 267 5.84 -21.97 0.16
CA TYR A 267 5.37 -21.22 -1.01
C TYR A 267 5.44 -19.69 -0.81
N VAL A 268 5.21 -19.19 0.41
CA VAL A 268 5.38 -17.77 0.76
C VAL A 268 6.86 -17.42 0.68
N ARG A 269 7.76 -18.25 1.22
CA ARG A 269 9.21 -18.04 1.14
C ARG A 269 9.71 -18.00 -0.30
N GLN A 270 9.25 -18.90 -1.17
CA GLN A 270 9.57 -18.87 -2.60
C GLN A 270 9.07 -17.58 -3.27
N SER A 271 7.88 -17.11 -2.88
CA SER A 271 7.36 -15.83 -3.37
C SER A 271 8.16 -14.63 -2.88
N GLN A 272 8.56 -14.59 -1.61
CA GLN A 272 9.46 -13.58 -1.02
C GLN A 272 10.82 -13.56 -1.73
N LEU A 273 11.41 -14.74 -1.99
CA LEU A 273 12.64 -14.85 -2.76
C LEU A 273 12.49 -14.28 -4.17
N ARG A 274 11.40 -14.62 -4.86
CA ARG A 274 11.13 -14.16 -6.24
C ARG A 274 10.84 -12.67 -6.33
N LEU A 275 10.06 -12.12 -5.39
CA LEU A 275 9.53 -10.75 -5.44
C LEU A 275 10.40 -9.72 -4.73
N ILE A 276 11.20 -10.14 -3.75
CA ILE A 276 12.01 -9.23 -2.92
C ILE A 276 13.51 -9.50 -3.13
N VAL A 277 13.98 -10.71 -2.82
CA VAL A 277 15.43 -11.01 -2.81
C VAL A 277 16.03 -11.00 -4.21
N ALA A 278 15.37 -11.65 -5.18
CA ALA A 278 15.86 -11.74 -6.55
C ALA A 278 16.02 -10.37 -7.21
N PRO A 279 15.02 -9.45 -7.18
CA PRO A 279 15.18 -8.10 -7.71
C PRO A 279 16.30 -7.29 -7.05
N ILE A 280 16.47 -7.40 -5.74
CA ILE A 280 17.58 -6.74 -5.02
C ILE A 280 18.93 -7.27 -5.53
N ALA A 281 19.09 -8.60 -5.59
CA ALA A 281 20.30 -9.25 -6.04
C ALA A 281 20.62 -8.94 -7.50
N GLU A 282 19.62 -8.98 -8.39
CA GLU A 282 19.73 -8.65 -9.82
C GLU A 282 20.21 -7.20 -10.01
N ARG A 283 19.56 -6.23 -9.36
CA ARG A 283 19.91 -4.80 -9.48
C ARG A 283 21.30 -4.49 -8.94
N LEU A 284 21.65 -5.02 -7.77
CA LEU A 284 22.99 -4.82 -7.19
C LEU A 284 24.08 -5.52 -8.01
N THR A 285 23.80 -6.71 -8.55
CA THR A 285 24.74 -7.42 -9.43
C THR A 285 24.98 -6.63 -10.72
N ALA A 286 23.94 -6.05 -11.30
CA ALA A 286 24.05 -5.22 -12.50
C ALA A 286 24.90 -3.96 -12.27
N ARG A 287 24.86 -3.37 -11.08
CA ARG A 287 25.56 -2.11 -10.74
C ARG A 287 26.98 -2.32 -10.21
N LEU A 288 27.19 -3.32 -9.36
CA LEU A 288 28.47 -3.56 -8.67
C LEU A 288 29.28 -4.71 -9.28
N GLY A 289 28.63 -5.63 -9.99
CA GLY A 289 29.18 -6.92 -10.38
C GLY A 289 29.11 -7.96 -9.25
N ARG A 290 28.92 -9.24 -9.60
CA ARG A 290 28.70 -10.33 -8.63
C ARG A 290 29.84 -10.46 -7.61
N ALA A 291 31.10 -10.39 -8.05
CA ALA A 291 32.24 -10.58 -7.16
C ALA A 291 32.33 -9.48 -6.08
N ASN A 292 32.12 -8.22 -6.47
CA ASN A 292 32.12 -7.08 -5.55
C ASN A 292 30.94 -7.12 -4.59
N LEU A 293 29.75 -7.51 -5.08
CA LEU A 293 28.57 -7.69 -4.23
C LEU A 293 28.81 -8.76 -3.16
N LEU A 294 29.37 -9.92 -3.54
CA LEU A 294 29.71 -10.98 -2.58
C LEU A 294 30.74 -10.52 -1.53
N ALA A 295 31.76 -9.77 -1.96
CA ALA A 295 32.74 -9.20 -1.04
C ALA A 295 32.10 -8.18 -0.08
N LYS A 296 31.24 -7.29 -0.60
CA LYS A 296 30.52 -6.29 0.20
C LYS A 296 29.59 -6.93 1.23
N LEU A 297 28.81 -7.93 0.84
CA LEU A 297 27.93 -8.67 1.75
C LEU A 297 28.71 -9.39 2.86
N ARG A 298 29.86 -9.99 2.54
CA ARG A 298 30.74 -10.61 3.55
C ARG A 298 31.31 -9.58 4.52
N ALA A 299 31.82 -8.46 4.02
CA ALA A 299 32.29 -7.36 4.85
C ALA A 299 31.17 -6.79 5.75
N LEU A 300 29.94 -6.73 5.24
CA LEU A 300 28.78 -6.29 6.01
C LEU A 300 28.49 -7.22 7.18
N LEU A 301 28.62 -8.55 7.03
CA LEU A 301 28.50 -9.49 8.15
C LEU A 301 29.56 -9.23 9.23
N ASP A 302 30.80 -8.91 8.84
CA ASP A 302 31.85 -8.57 9.80
C ASP A 302 31.56 -7.27 10.55
N VAL A 303 31.01 -6.26 9.86
CA VAL A 303 30.55 -5.01 10.50
C VAL A 303 29.40 -5.28 11.47
N LEU A 304 28.42 -6.09 11.08
CA LEU A 304 27.26 -6.43 11.91
C LEU A 304 27.68 -7.16 13.21
N ARG A 305 28.72 -8.00 13.16
CA ARG A 305 29.28 -8.64 14.38
C ARG A 305 29.83 -7.63 15.39
N GLY A 306 30.29 -6.47 14.93
CA GLY A 306 30.80 -5.38 15.77
C GLY A 306 29.73 -4.41 16.28
N ARG A 307 28.46 -4.58 15.88
CA ARG A 307 27.33 -3.69 16.18
C ARG A 307 26.26 -4.40 17.03
N PRO A 308 26.45 -4.48 18.37
CA PRO A 308 25.50 -5.16 19.25
C PRO A 308 24.08 -4.57 19.20
N GLU A 309 23.93 -3.30 18.84
CA GLU A 309 22.63 -2.65 18.63
C GLU A 309 21.83 -3.23 17.44
N LEU A 310 22.51 -3.87 16.48
CA LEU A 310 21.88 -4.54 15.34
C LEU A 310 21.79 -6.06 15.52
N ALA A 311 22.19 -6.60 16.67
CA ALA A 311 22.19 -8.04 16.92
C ALA A 311 20.78 -8.65 16.90
N SER A 312 19.76 -7.90 17.32
CA SER A 312 18.35 -8.30 17.26
C SER A 312 17.64 -7.90 15.96
N SER A 313 18.36 -7.31 15.00
CA SER A 313 17.81 -6.88 13.72
C SER A 313 17.75 -8.01 12.68
N PHE A 314 17.06 -7.78 11.57
CA PHE A 314 16.99 -8.74 10.45
C PHE A 314 18.20 -8.65 9.51
N ALA A 315 19.13 -7.71 9.72
CA ALA A 315 20.21 -7.43 8.78
C ALA A 315 21.07 -8.67 8.49
N ALA A 316 21.49 -9.41 9.53
CA ALA A 316 22.32 -10.60 9.37
C ALA A 316 21.59 -11.69 8.56
N GLY A 317 20.32 -11.96 8.88
CA GLY A 317 19.48 -12.90 8.15
C GLY A 317 19.29 -12.49 6.69
N ASN A 318 19.09 -11.21 6.42
CA ASN A 318 18.94 -10.67 5.07
C ASN A 318 20.22 -10.80 4.25
N VAL A 319 21.39 -10.56 4.84
CA VAL A 319 22.67 -10.81 4.16
C VAL A 319 22.85 -12.28 3.83
N LEU A 320 22.54 -13.18 4.76
CA LEU A 320 22.62 -14.62 4.52
C LEU A 320 21.69 -15.04 3.37
N ASN A 321 20.45 -14.55 3.34
CA ASN A 321 19.50 -14.82 2.26
C ASN A 321 20.04 -14.35 0.89
N LEU A 322 20.65 -13.17 0.82
CA LEU A 322 21.27 -12.66 -0.41
C LEU A 322 22.50 -13.48 -0.83
N LEU A 323 23.36 -13.87 0.10
CA LEU A 323 24.52 -14.72 -0.18
C LEU A 323 24.11 -16.10 -0.70
N ILE A 324 23.09 -16.72 -0.10
CA ILE A 324 22.52 -17.99 -0.54
C ILE A 324 21.97 -17.85 -1.96
N PHE A 325 21.17 -16.81 -2.22
CA PHE A 325 20.58 -16.56 -3.53
C PHE A 325 21.64 -16.35 -4.62
N LEU A 326 22.74 -15.66 -4.30
CA LEU A 326 23.86 -15.43 -5.23
C LEU A 326 24.77 -16.66 -5.42
N GLY A 327 24.47 -17.79 -4.78
CA GLY A 327 25.28 -19.01 -4.84
C GLY A 327 26.65 -18.85 -4.22
N ALA A 328 26.76 -18.08 -3.12
CA ALA A 328 28.01 -17.92 -2.39
C ALA A 328 28.39 -19.20 -1.65
N ASP A 329 29.68 -19.52 -1.63
CA ASP A 329 30.20 -20.53 -0.70
C ASP A 329 30.16 -19.98 0.73
N LEU A 330 29.42 -20.67 1.60
CA LEU A 330 29.26 -20.33 3.01
C LEU A 330 30.23 -21.07 3.93
N ARG A 331 31.11 -21.93 3.39
CA ARG A 331 32.10 -22.65 4.19
C ARG A 331 33.05 -21.66 4.88
N GLY A 332 33.16 -21.76 6.21
CA GLY A 332 33.97 -20.87 7.04
C GLY A 332 33.24 -19.62 7.55
N LEU A 333 31.96 -19.42 7.20
CA LEU A 333 31.13 -18.45 7.90
C LEU A 333 30.78 -19.00 9.28
N ASP A 334 31.34 -18.38 10.31
CA ASP A 334 30.95 -18.62 11.70
C ASP A 334 29.58 -17.97 11.97
N PRO A 335 28.51 -18.75 12.20
CA PRO A 335 27.19 -18.22 12.52
C PRO A 335 27.11 -17.70 13.97
N SER A 336 28.15 -17.89 14.78
CA SER A 336 28.15 -17.43 16.16
C SER A 336 28.02 -15.90 16.23
N ARG A 337 27.12 -15.41 17.10
CA ARG A 337 26.74 -13.99 17.29
C ARG A 337 25.94 -13.33 16.15
N LEU A 338 25.44 -14.10 15.17
CA LEU A 338 24.54 -13.59 14.12
C LEU A 338 23.04 -13.87 14.39
N ALA A 339 22.69 -14.37 15.57
CA ALA A 339 21.34 -14.87 15.87
C ALA A 339 20.44 -13.82 16.54
N ALA A 340 19.23 -13.69 15.98
CA ALA A 340 17.99 -13.39 16.69
C ALA A 340 17.08 -14.63 16.62
#